data_AF-A0A0K1JV74-F1
#
_entry.id   AF-A0A0K1JV74-F1
#
_cell.length_a   1.000
_cell.length_b   1.000
_cell.length_c   1.000
_cell.angle_alpha   90.00
_cell.angle_beta   90.00
_cell.angle_gamma   90.00
#
_symmetry.space_group_name_H-M   'P 1'
#
loop_
_entity.id
_entity.type
_entity.pdbx_description
1 polymer ?
#
loop_
_entity_poly.entity_id
_entity_poly.type
_entity_poly.pdbx_seq_one_letter_code
_entity_poly.pdbx_strand_id
1 'polypeptide(L)'
;MLEQAEILEVAGEFVKENYSASDCAFLFGSFARGNPGAFSDLDILVLLPQMAAGAKPELKLQIYRGLRLEIFIFDRASLTEALHIQEKMGLRVFSSAIEDSILLHGSADVLEEFKQMVREHVSRRVLPQSDEIAPIARIRMTYCLAKLTLTEGHFDRVYLASTLFSLVGNALVRRASGAAAPVDRLYEAMAAHDRPFAQAYQQAYMLLCQHNDCSEFVRQTSIFLERSGGALWHNESLNLAAVA
;
A
#
# COMPACT_ATOMS: atom_id res chain seq x y z
N MET A 1 22.50 -16.24 -7.42
CA MET A 1 21.49 -15.16 -7.34
C MET A 1 22.01 -14.10 -8.28
N LEU A 2 21.21 -13.65 -9.25
CA LEU A 2 21.68 -12.61 -10.16
C LEU A 2 21.94 -11.31 -9.38
N GLU A 3 22.96 -10.57 -9.76
CA GLU A 3 23.21 -9.24 -9.21
C GLU A 3 22.15 -8.24 -9.73
N GLN A 4 21.94 -7.14 -9.01
CA GLN A 4 20.92 -6.14 -9.38
C GLN A 4 21.11 -5.59 -10.80
N ALA A 5 22.37 -5.42 -11.23
CA ALA A 5 22.69 -4.97 -12.59
C ALA A 5 22.24 -5.98 -13.66
N GLU A 6 22.49 -7.28 -13.44
CA GLU A 6 22.07 -8.35 -14.34
C GLU A 6 20.54 -8.44 -14.42
N ILE A 7 19.84 -8.20 -13.30
CA ILE A 7 18.37 -8.20 -13.25
C ILE A 7 17.80 -7.04 -14.05
N LEU A 8 18.39 -5.84 -13.93
CA LEU A 8 17.99 -4.67 -14.73
C LEU A 8 18.21 -4.90 -16.22
N GLU A 9 19.31 -5.57 -16.58
CA GLU A 9 19.60 -5.95 -17.97
C GLU A 9 18.54 -6.92 -18.51
N VAL A 10 18.23 -8.00 -17.78
CA VAL A 10 17.21 -8.97 -18.18
C VAL A 10 15.82 -8.32 -18.31
N ALA A 11 15.46 -7.43 -17.38
CA ALA A 11 14.20 -6.68 -17.46
C ALA A 11 14.16 -5.76 -18.69
N GLY A 12 15.26 -5.07 -18.98
CA GLY A 12 15.40 -4.21 -20.15
C GLY A 12 15.34 -4.99 -21.47
N GLU A 13 15.97 -6.16 -21.55
CA GLU A 13 15.87 -7.08 -22.69
C GLU A 13 14.43 -7.52 -22.92
N PHE A 14 13.75 -8.00 -21.86
CA PHE A 14 12.35 -8.41 -21.94
C PHE A 14 11.47 -7.30 -22.51
N VAL A 15 11.61 -6.08 -21.99
CA VAL A 15 10.84 -4.92 -22.45
C VAL A 15 11.15 -4.58 -23.91
N LYS A 16 12.42 -4.59 -24.32
CA LYS A 16 12.81 -4.34 -25.72
C LYS A 16 12.26 -5.39 -26.68
N GLU A 17 12.25 -6.66 -26.29
CA GLU A 17 11.73 -7.75 -27.11
C GLU A 17 10.20 -7.69 -27.28
N ASN A 18 9.47 -7.32 -26.22
CA ASN A 18 8.00 -7.48 -26.18
C ASN A 18 7.23 -6.15 -26.31
N TYR A 19 7.87 -5.03 -25.99
CA TYR A 19 7.25 -3.70 -25.90
C TYR A 19 8.13 -2.61 -26.54
N SER A 20 8.85 -2.93 -27.61
CA SER A 20 9.73 -1.98 -28.32
C SER A 20 9.06 -0.67 -28.74
N ALA A 21 7.75 -0.70 -29.01
CA ALA A 21 6.94 0.44 -29.40
C ALA A 21 6.34 1.25 -28.23
N SER A 22 6.68 0.94 -26.97
CA SER A 22 6.23 1.73 -25.82
C SER A 22 6.91 3.11 -25.79
N ASP A 23 6.20 4.15 -25.35
CA ASP A 23 6.78 5.47 -25.09
C ASP A 23 7.82 5.42 -23.98
N CYS A 24 7.52 4.62 -22.95
CA CYS A 24 8.34 4.48 -21.77
C CYS A 24 8.02 3.16 -21.07
N ALA A 25 9.02 2.51 -20.52
CA ALA A 25 8.85 1.39 -19.62
C ALA A 25 9.87 1.46 -18.50
N PHE A 26 9.45 1.17 -17.28
CA PHE A 26 10.27 1.33 -16.10
C PHE A 26 10.02 0.23 -15.08
N LEU A 27 11.09 -0.12 -14.36
CA LEU A 27 11.07 -1.02 -13.21
C LEU A 27 10.70 -0.20 -11.97
N PHE A 28 9.90 -0.77 -11.09
CA PHE A 28 9.63 -0.21 -9.76
C PHE A 28 9.72 -1.31 -8.69
N GLY A 29 9.26 -1.00 -7.48
CA GLY A 29 9.16 -2.01 -6.44
C GLY A 29 10.50 -2.33 -5.76
N SER A 30 10.59 -3.55 -5.25
CA SER A 30 11.68 -3.95 -4.32
C SER A 30 13.07 -3.92 -4.96
N PHE A 31 13.18 -4.30 -6.24
CA PHE A 31 14.43 -4.22 -7.00
C PHE A 31 14.84 -2.78 -7.33
N ALA A 32 13.89 -1.92 -7.70
CA ALA A 32 14.19 -0.51 -7.96
C ALA A 32 14.71 0.21 -6.71
N ARG A 33 14.21 -0.16 -5.53
CA ARG A 33 14.64 0.38 -4.24
C ARG A 33 15.92 -0.26 -3.66
N GLY A 34 16.46 -1.29 -4.29
CA GLY A 34 17.66 -2.00 -3.80
C GLY A 34 17.43 -2.86 -2.54
N ASN A 35 16.19 -3.27 -2.26
CA ASN A 35 15.88 -4.16 -1.13
C ASN A 35 14.95 -5.33 -1.55
N PRO A 36 15.36 -6.18 -2.51
CA PRO A 36 14.58 -7.34 -2.90
C PRO A 36 14.63 -8.45 -1.84
N GLY A 37 13.52 -9.15 -1.64
CA GLY A 37 13.44 -10.37 -0.87
C GLY A 37 13.70 -11.62 -1.74
N ALA A 38 13.86 -12.77 -1.09
CA ALA A 38 14.06 -14.05 -1.79
C ALA A 38 12.90 -14.43 -2.75
N PHE A 39 11.72 -13.87 -2.50
CA PHE A 39 10.52 -14.05 -3.30
C PHE A 39 10.07 -12.75 -3.97
N SER A 40 10.97 -11.81 -4.23
CA SER A 40 10.64 -10.67 -5.07
C SER A 40 10.42 -11.09 -6.53
N ASP A 41 9.48 -10.43 -7.18
CA ASP A 41 9.25 -10.37 -8.61
C ASP A 41 9.76 -9.03 -9.18
N LEU A 42 9.73 -8.92 -10.51
CA LEU A 42 10.06 -7.70 -11.24
C LEU A 42 8.78 -6.95 -11.58
N ASP A 43 8.55 -5.86 -10.87
CA ASP A 43 7.45 -4.93 -11.11
C ASP A 43 7.80 -3.99 -12.27
N ILE A 44 7.15 -4.18 -13.42
CA ILE A 44 7.40 -3.39 -14.64
C ILE A 44 6.14 -2.64 -15.02
N LEU A 45 6.23 -1.33 -15.25
CA LEU A 45 5.17 -0.56 -15.89
C LEU A 45 5.57 -0.24 -17.33
N VAL A 46 4.67 -0.53 -18.27
CA VAL A 46 4.81 -0.22 -19.70
C VAL A 46 3.77 0.82 -20.08
N LEU A 47 4.23 1.96 -20.61
CA LEU A 47 3.40 3.04 -21.12
C LEU A 47 3.37 2.97 -22.65
N LEU A 48 2.22 2.61 -23.20
CA LEU A 48 1.97 2.62 -24.63
C LEU A 48 1.57 4.04 -25.09
N PRO A 49 1.94 4.44 -26.33
CA PRO A 49 1.53 5.74 -26.87
C PRO A 49 0.01 5.89 -26.91
N GLN A 50 -0.68 4.81 -27.28
CA GLN A 50 -2.12 4.72 -27.30
C GLN A 50 -2.53 3.25 -27.17
N MET A 51 -3.52 2.95 -26.33
CA MET A 51 -4.15 1.64 -26.33
C MET A 51 -5.19 1.53 -27.44
N ALA A 52 -5.40 0.32 -27.98
CA ALA A 52 -6.45 0.07 -28.96
C ALA A 52 -7.81 0.52 -28.43
N ALA A 53 -8.70 1.01 -29.30
CA ALA A 53 -10.01 1.49 -28.89
C ALA A 53 -10.78 0.41 -28.10
N GLY A 54 -11.17 0.75 -26.87
CA GLY A 54 -11.87 -0.18 -25.97
C GLY A 54 -10.97 -1.14 -25.19
N ALA A 55 -9.66 -1.14 -25.43
CA ALA A 55 -8.71 -1.87 -24.59
C ALA A 55 -8.63 -1.21 -23.20
N LYS A 56 -8.41 -2.04 -22.18
CA LYS A 56 -8.32 -1.63 -20.77
C LYS A 56 -6.89 -1.87 -20.28
N PRO A 57 -6.44 -1.18 -19.22
CA PRO A 57 -5.19 -1.53 -18.56
C PRO A 57 -5.08 -3.02 -18.28
N GLU A 58 -3.90 -3.57 -18.50
CA GLU A 58 -3.63 -5.00 -18.33
C GLU A 58 -2.59 -5.22 -17.24
N LEU A 59 -2.80 -6.29 -16.47
CA LEU A 59 -1.79 -6.88 -15.62
C LEU A 59 -1.39 -8.24 -16.20
N LYS A 60 -0.10 -8.44 -16.46
CA LYS A 60 0.44 -9.73 -16.93
C LYS A 60 1.44 -10.27 -15.93
N LEU A 61 1.22 -11.52 -15.53
CA LEU A 61 2.16 -12.30 -14.72
C LEU A 61 2.87 -13.29 -15.65
N GLN A 62 4.20 -13.23 -15.70
CA GLN A 62 4.98 -14.07 -16.60
C GLN A 62 6.28 -14.54 -15.95
N ILE A 63 6.82 -15.66 -16.44
CA ILE A 63 8.19 -16.07 -16.15
C ILE A 63 9.06 -15.77 -17.37
N TYR A 64 10.14 -15.02 -17.18
CA TYR A 64 11.14 -14.74 -18.21
C TYR A 64 12.53 -15.05 -17.68
N ARG A 65 13.25 -15.97 -18.35
CA ARG A 65 14.58 -16.46 -17.93
C ARG A 65 14.65 -16.88 -16.46
N GLY A 66 13.57 -17.47 -15.95
CA GLY A 66 13.45 -17.94 -14.56
C GLY A 66 13.08 -16.87 -13.53
N LEU A 67 12.95 -15.60 -13.94
CA LEU A 67 12.46 -14.51 -13.09
C LEU A 67 10.94 -14.37 -13.24
N ARG A 68 10.26 -14.04 -12.15
CA ARG A 68 8.83 -13.70 -12.15
C ARG A 68 8.68 -12.22 -12.43
N LEU A 69 7.83 -11.89 -13.39
CA LEU A 69 7.54 -10.53 -13.84
C LEU A 69 6.07 -10.23 -13.59
N GLU A 70 5.81 -9.07 -13.02
CA GLU A 70 4.48 -8.46 -12.92
C GLU A 70 4.48 -7.19 -13.78
N ILE A 71 3.72 -7.22 -14.88
CA ILE A 71 3.79 -6.21 -15.94
C ILE A 71 2.47 -5.47 -16.00
N PHE A 72 2.51 -4.20 -15.70
CA PHE A 72 1.39 -3.28 -15.75
C PHE A 72 1.42 -2.49 -17.05
N ILE A 73 0.40 -2.64 -17.89
CA ILE A 73 0.35 -2.01 -19.21
C ILE A 73 -0.73 -0.94 -19.19
N PHE A 74 -0.33 0.29 -19.49
CA PHE A 74 -1.19 1.47 -19.54
C PHE A 74 -0.92 2.28 -20.80
N ASP A 75 -1.88 3.12 -21.18
CA ASP A 75 -1.58 4.39 -21.84
C ASP A 75 -1.65 5.55 -20.84
N ARG A 76 -1.34 6.76 -21.29
CA ARG A 76 -1.34 7.95 -20.43
C ARG A 76 -2.70 8.22 -19.79
N ALA A 77 -3.79 8.07 -20.55
CA ALA A 77 -5.13 8.36 -20.05
C ALA A 77 -5.51 7.39 -18.93
N SER A 78 -5.29 6.10 -19.14
CA SER A 78 -5.64 5.07 -18.18
C SER A 78 -4.73 5.03 -16.95
N LEU A 79 -3.44 5.36 -17.08
CA LEU A 79 -2.56 5.54 -15.91
C LEU A 79 -2.99 6.73 -15.06
N THR A 80 -3.38 7.84 -15.68
CA THR A 80 -3.89 9.02 -14.97
C THR A 80 -5.18 8.70 -14.21
N GLU A 81 -6.11 7.98 -14.84
CA GLU A 81 -7.34 7.53 -14.17
C GLU A 81 -7.04 6.56 -13.02
N ALA A 82 -6.09 5.64 -13.20
CA ALA A 82 -5.68 4.71 -12.14
C ALA A 82 -5.09 5.44 -10.92
N LEU A 83 -4.29 6.49 -11.16
CA LEU A 83 -3.78 7.36 -10.10
C LEU A 83 -4.93 8.05 -9.36
N HIS A 84 -5.91 8.60 -10.07
CA HIS A 84 -7.09 9.25 -9.47
C HIS A 84 -7.95 8.28 -8.64
N ILE A 85 -8.14 7.06 -9.10
CA ILE A 85 -8.87 6.02 -8.36
C ILE A 85 -8.12 5.64 -7.09
N GLN A 86 -6.82 5.37 -7.17
CA GLN A 86 -6.00 5.05 -5.99
C GLN A 86 -5.99 6.20 -4.99
N GLU A 87 -5.92 7.41 -5.52
CA GLU A 87 -5.98 8.65 -4.77
C GLU A 87 -7.27 8.75 -3.94
N LYS A 88 -8.44 8.47 -4.53
CA LYS A 88 -9.74 8.42 -3.82
C LYS A 88 -9.79 7.33 -2.76
N MET A 89 -9.09 6.22 -2.99
CA MET A 89 -9.00 5.10 -2.03
C MET A 89 -7.95 5.34 -0.93
N GLY A 90 -7.17 6.43 -1.02
CA GLY A 90 -6.04 6.70 -0.12
C GLY A 90 -4.89 5.69 -0.28
N LEU A 91 -4.72 5.17 -1.49
CA LEU A 91 -3.63 4.28 -1.91
C LEU A 91 -2.58 5.07 -2.69
N ARG A 92 -1.31 4.65 -2.61
CA ARG A 92 -0.18 5.29 -3.32
C ARG A 92 0.62 4.31 -4.19
N VAL A 93 0.03 3.19 -4.61
CA VAL A 93 0.79 2.11 -5.29
C VAL A 93 1.45 2.64 -6.57
N PHE A 94 0.70 3.23 -7.49
CA PHE A 94 1.25 3.74 -8.75
C PHE A 94 2.04 5.03 -8.56
N SER A 95 1.65 5.88 -7.61
CA SER A 95 2.41 7.10 -7.28
C SER A 95 3.83 6.75 -6.80
N SER A 96 3.94 5.84 -5.83
CA SER A 96 5.23 5.36 -5.33
C SER A 96 5.99 4.55 -6.37
N ALA A 97 5.30 3.75 -7.20
CA ALA A 97 5.90 3.05 -8.32
C ALA A 97 6.60 4.01 -9.30
N ILE A 98 5.94 5.11 -9.64
CA ILE A 98 6.49 6.13 -10.54
C ILE A 98 7.63 6.90 -9.87
N GLU A 99 7.50 7.31 -8.60
CA GLU A 99 8.53 8.06 -7.87
C GLU A 99 9.86 7.29 -7.79
N ASP A 100 9.80 6.01 -7.39
CA ASP A 100 10.95 5.15 -7.16
C ASP A 100 11.47 4.45 -8.44
N SER A 101 10.90 4.77 -9.60
CA SER A 101 11.14 4.01 -10.84
C SER A 101 12.54 4.18 -11.44
N ILE A 102 13.02 3.11 -12.05
CA ILE A 102 14.23 3.05 -12.89
C ILE A 102 13.80 2.81 -14.35
N LEU A 103 14.24 3.67 -15.27
CA LEU A 103 13.96 3.53 -16.70
C LEU A 103 14.57 2.24 -17.27
N LEU A 104 13.77 1.45 -17.99
CA LEU A 104 14.21 0.25 -18.70
C LEU A 104 14.30 0.47 -20.22
N HIS A 105 13.32 1.20 -20.80
CA HIS A 105 13.22 1.46 -22.23
C HIS A 105 12.41 2.74 -22.50
N GLY A 106 12.63 3.36 -23.67
CA GLY A 106 11.88 4.53 -24.11
C GLY A 106 12.45 5.86 -23.63
N SER A 107 11.59 6.85 -23.44
CA SER A 107 11.98 8.25 -23.18
C SER A 107 12.11 8.57 -21.69
N ALA A 108 13.30 9.05 -21.29
CA ALA A 108 13.55 9.58 -19.95
C ALA A 108 12.72 10.84 -19.66
N ASP A 109 12.48 11.68 -20.66
CA ASP A 109 11.67 12.90 -20.51
C ASP A 109 10.21 12.55 -20.18
N VAL A 110 9.66 11.50 -20.81
CA VAL A 110 8.32 11.00 -20.50
C VAL A 110 8.29 10.49 -19.06
N LEU A 111 9.31 9.75 -18.61
CA LEU A 111 9.35 9.29 -17.22
C LEU A 111 9.40 10.45 -16.22
N GLU A 112 10.23 11.46 -16.46
CA GLU A 112 10.34 12.61 -15.57
C GLU A 112 9.05 13.45 -15.56
N GLU A 113 8.35 13.55 -16.69
CA GLU A 113 7.03 14.19 -16.76
C GLU A 113 6.03 13.49 -15.81
N PHE A 114 5.98 12.15 -15.82
CA PHE A 114 5.13 11.41 -14.90
C PHE A 114 5.57 11.57 -13.44
N LYS A 115 6.88 11.55 -13.16
CA LYS A 115 7.41 11.83 -11.82
C LYS A 115 6.99 13.20 -11.33
N GLN A 116 7.08 14.21 -12.19
CA GLN A 116 6.66 15.57 -11.88
C GLN A 116 5.15 15.66 -11.63
N MET A 117 4.33 15.05 -12.48
CA MET A 117 2.88 14.99 -12.28
C MET A 117 2.50 14.35 -10.95
N VAL A 118 3.18 13.26 -10.54
CA VAL A 118 2.95 12.60 -9.25
C VAL A 118 3.38 13.50 -8.09
N ARG A 119 4.55 14.14 -8.16
CA ARG A 119 5.00 15.10 -7.12
C ARG A 119 4.03 16.27 -6.96
N GLU A 120 3.48 16.79 -8.06
CA GLU A 120 2.47 17.85 -8.03
C GLU A 120 1.16 17.38 -7.39
N HIS A 121 0.71 16.16 -7.68
CA HIS A 121 -0.46 15.57 -7.03
C HIS A 121 -0.24 15.38 -5.53
N VAL A 122 0.92 14.85 -5.13
CA VAL A 122 1.26 14.60 -3.72
C VAL A 122 1.42 15.91 -2.94
N SER A 123 2.07 16.93 -3.52
CA SER A 123 2.30 18.22 -2.83
C SER A 123 1.02 19.03 -2.58
N ARG A 124 0.01 18.91 -3.45
CA ARG A 124 -1.32 19.52 -3.25
C ARG A 124 -2.12 18.84 -2.12
N ARG A 125 -1.66 17.70 -1.61
CA ARG A 125 -2.35 16.83 -0.64
C ARG A 125 -1.78 16.87 0.77
N VAL A 126 -1.08 17.95 1.16
CA VAL A 126 -1.08 18.35 2.57
C VAL A 126 -2.49 18.83 2.95
N LEU A 127 -3.48 17.92 2.87
CA LEU A 127 -4.75 18.10 3.55
C LEU A 127 -4.46 18.10 5.05
N PRO A 128 -5.19 18.88 5.85
CA PRO A 128 -4.92 18.99 7.27
C PRO A 128 -4.88 17.60 7.89
N GLN A 129 -3.87 17.36 8.72
CA GLN A 129 -3.84 16.26 9.68
C GLN A 129 -5.08 16.45 10.59
N SER A 130 -6.24 15.96 10.18
CA SER A 130 -7.35 15.85 11.14
C SER A 130 -6.92 14.77 12.11
N ASP A 131 -6.94 15.09 13.40
CA ASP A 131 -6.71 14.10 14.45
C ASP A 131 -7.77 12.98 14.43
N GLU A 132 -8.85 13.18 13.68
CA GLU A 132 -9.91 12.22 13.47
C GLU A 132 -9.55 11.15 12.44
N ILE A 133 -9.68 9.89 12.85
CA ILE A 133 -9.70 8.74 11.95
C ILE A 133 -11.00 8.73 11.13
N ALA A 134 -10.93 8.26 9.89
CA ALA A 134 -12.11 8.12 9.04
C ALA A 134 -13.22 7.33 9.78
N PRO A 135 -14.48 7.82 9.80
CA PRO A 135 -15.57 7.20 10.56
C PRO A 135 -15.72 5.70 10.32
N ILE A 136 -15.60 5.26 9.07
CA ILE A 136 -15.69 3.83 8.72
C ILE A 136 -14.56 2.99 9.32
N ALA A 137 -13.35 3.54 9.43
CA ALA A 137 -12.23 2.86 10.08
C ALA A 137 -12.52 2.72 11.58
N ARG A 138 -13.04 3.77 12.23
CA ARG A 138 -13.44 3.75 13.64
C ARG A 138 -14.52 2.70 13.93
N ILE A 139 -15.55 2.61 13.07
CA ILE A 139 -16.61 1.58 13.16
C ILE A 139 -15.98 0.18 13.09
N ARG A 140 -15.14 -0.07 12.08
CA ARG A 140 -14.56 -1.40 11.87
C ARG A 140 -13.63 -1.80 13.01
N MET A 141 -12.79 -0.87 13.49
CA MET A 141 -11.92 -1.11 14.65
C MET A 141 -12.72 -1.40 15.92
N THR A 142 -13.76 -0.60 16.19
CA THR A 142 -14.68 -0.81 17.31
C THR A 142 -15.31 -2.21 17.25
N TYR A 143 -15.89 -2.57 16.10
CA TYR A 143 -16.52 -3.87 15.91
C TYR A 143 -15.55 -5.05 16.07
N CYS A 144 -14.37 -4.98 15.43
CA CYS A 144 -13.34 -6.00 15.55
C CYS A 144 -12.85 -6.15 17.00
N LEU A 145 -12.68 -5.04 17.72
CA LEU A 145 -12.25 -5.06 19.12
C LEU A 145 -13.26 -5.77 20.02
N ALA A 146 -14.57 -5.49 19.93
CA ALA A 146 -15.55 -6.23 20.73
C ALA A 146 -15.69 -7.69 20.32
N LYS A 147 -15.59 -7.99 19.02
CA LYS A 147 -15.58 -9.39 18.59
C LYS A 147 -14.39 -10.12 19.21
N LEU A 148 -13.22 -9.50 19.22
CA LEU A 148 -12.02 -10.10 19.79
C LEU A 148 -12.18 -10.40 21.28
N THR A 149 -12.76 -9.48 22.06
CA THR A 149 -12.96 -9.67 23.51
C THR A 149 -14.00 -10.74 23.86
N LEU A 150 -14.97 -10.97 22.97
CA LEU A 150 -16.03 -11.98 23.15
C LEU A 150 -15.67 -13.36 22.58
N THR A 151 -14.62 -13.44 21.75
CA THR A 151 -14.19 -14.69 21.12
C THR A 151 -13.28 -15.45 22.08
N GLU A 152 -13.42 -16.78 22.17
CA GLU A 152 -12.56 -17.64 23.00
C GLU A 152 -11.58 -18.49 22.17
N GLY A 153 -11.95 -18.80 20.92
CA GLY A 153 -11.14 -19.62 20.01
C GLY A 153 -9.83 -18.95 19.60
N HIS A 154 -8.72 -19.66 19.74
CA HIS A 154 -7.38 -19.13 19.43
C HIS A 154 -7.26 -18.71 17.95
N PHE A 155 -7.69 -19.55 17.01
CA PHE A 155 -7.65 -19.22 15.59
C PHE A 155 -8.48 -17.99 15.24
N ASP A 156 -9.71 -17.90 15.77
CA ASP A 156 -10.59 -16.76 15.53
C ASP A 156 -10.02 -15.47 16.13
N ARG A 157 -9.42 -15.56 17.32
CA ARG A 157 -8.70 -14.43 17.94
C ARG A 157 -7.53 -13.96 17.09
N VAL A 158 -6.70 -14.88 16.59
CA VAL A 158 -5.57 -14.53 15.71
C VAL A 158 -6.06 -13.87 14.42
N TYR A 159 -7.12 -14.38 13.81
CA TYR A 159 -7.72 -13.79 12.62
C TYR A 159 -8.25 -12.37 12.86
N LEU A 160 -9.04 -12.19 13.94
CA LEU A 160 -9.56 -10.88 14.33
C LEU A 160 -8.43 -9.91 14.69
N ALA A 161 -7.41 -10.38 15.40
CA ALA A 161 -6.24 -9.58 15.78
C ALA A 161 -5.43 -9.15 14.56
N SER A 162 -5.24 -10.02 13.56
CA SER A 162 -4.57 -9.67 12.30
C SER A 162 -5.35 -8.57 11.57
N THR A 163 -6.68 -8.72 11.47
CA THR A 163 -7.54 -7.70 10.87
C THR A 163 -7.43 -6.36 11.60
N LEU A 164 -7.50 -6.39 12.93
CA LEU A 164 -7.43 -5.19 13.77
C LEU A 164 -6.04 -4.55 13.73
N PHE A 165 -4.97 -5.35 13.64
CA PHE A 165 -3.60 -4.88 13.46
C PHE A 165 -3.50 -4.04 12.17
N SER A 166 -4.00 -4.58 11.06
CA SER A 166 -4.03 -3.89 9.78
C SER A 166 -4.85 -2.61 9.80
N LEU A 167 -6.01 -2.60 10.47
CA LEU A 167 -6.88 -1.42 10.57
C LEU A 167 -6.22 -0.29 11.38
N VAL A 168 -5.72 -0.60 12.57
CA VAL A 168 -5.05 0.37 13.46
C VAL A 168 -3.78 0.91 12.82
N GLY A 169 -2.95 0.03 12.26
CA GLY A 169 -1.72 0.44 11.59
C GLY A 169 -2.00 1.37 10.41
N ASN A 170 -2.97 1.03 9.56
CA ASN A 170 -3.31 1.90 8.42
C ASN A 170 -3.95 3.21 8.88
N ALA A 171 -4.75 3.22 9.94
CA ALA A 171 -5.30 4.45 10.49
C ALA A 171 -4.19 5.37 11.01
N LEU A 172 -3.20 4.82 11.73
CA LEU A 172 -2.02 5.55 12.19
C LEU A 172 -1.23 6.15 11.03
N VAL A 173 -0.88 5.34 10.03
CA VAL A 173 -0.08 5.79 8.88
C VAL A 173 -0.85 6.78 8.01
N ARG A 174 -2.15 6.55 7.76
CA ARG A 174 -3.00 7.48 7.00
C ARG A 174 -3.13 8.82 7.70
N ARG A 175 -3.29 8.84 9.03
CA ARG A 175 -3.35 10.09 9.80
C ARG A 175 -2.06 10.90 9.66
N ALA A 176 -0.90 10.23 9.67
CA ALA A 176 0.39 10.90 9.62
C ALA A 176 0.81 11.33 8.20
N SER A 177 0.49 10.51 7.18
CA SER A 177 1.03 10.63 5.82
C SER A 177 -0.02 10.93 4.74
N GLY A 178 -1.31 10.88 5.07
CA GLY A 178 -2.42 10.96 4.12
C GLY A 178 -2.63 9.69 3.27
N ALA A 179 -1.84 8.63 3.48
CA ALA A 179 -1.87 7.42 2.66
C ALA A 179 -1.80 6.12 3.48
N ALA A 180 -2.32 5.04 2.91
CA ALA A 180 -2.13 3.69 3.46
C ALA A 180 -0.67 3.25 3.35
N ALA A 181 -0.22 2.41 4.28
CA ALA A 181 1.05 1.71 4.12
C ALA A 181 0.89 0.53 3.14
N PRO A 182 1.95 0.15 2.41
CA PRO A 182 2.02 -1.15 1.76
C PRO A 182 1.78 -2.28 2.76
N VAL A 183 1.11 -3.35 2.33
CA VAL A 183 0.68 -4.45 3.21
C VAL A 183 1.87 -5.16 3.86
N ASP A 184 2.96 -5.30 3.11
CA ASP A 184 4.22 -5.91 3.51
C ASP A 184 5.12 -4.99 4.35
N ARG A 185 4.79 -3.70 4.45
CA ARG A 185 5.59 -2.68 5.16
C ARG A 185 4.84 -1.91 6.22
N LEU A 186 3.71 -2.45 6.66
CA LEU A 186 2.83 -1.76 7.60
C LEU A 186 3.56 -1.45 8.91
N TYR A 187 4.32 -2.40 9.46
CA TYR A 187 5.04 -2.19 10.71
C TYR A 187 6.12 -1.11 10.59
N GLU A 188 6.94 -1.13 9.54
CA GLU A 188 7.97 -0.11 9.32
C GLU A 188 7.36 1.28 9.18
N ALA A 189 6.24 1.38 8.46
CA ALA A 189 5.51 2.64 8.31
C ALA A 189 4.94 3.11 9.66
N MET A 190 4.36 2.23 10.47
CA MET A 190 3.91 2.57 11.82
C MET A 190 5.08 3.06 12.68
N ALA A 191 6.21 2.35 12.66
CA ALA A 191 7.38 2.67 13.47
C ALA A 191 8.10 3.95 13.03
N ALA A 192 7.94 4.38 11.77
CA ALA A 192 8.42 5.67 11.29
C ALA A 192 7.62 6.85 11.86
N HIS A 193 6.36 6.63 12.27
CA HIS A 193 5.47 7.68 12.79
C HIS A 193 5.32 7.64 14.32
N ASP A 194 5.18 6.47 14.92
CA ASP A 194 5.09 6.28 16.37
C ASP A 194 5.78 4.95 16.75
N ARG A 195 7.11 5.00 16.89
CA ARG A 195 7.92 3.83 17.22
C ARG A 195 7.52 3.17 18.55
N PRO A 196 7.35 3.92 19.66
CA PRO A 196 6.94 3.31 20.92
C PRO A 196 5.61 2.57 20.81
N PHE A 197 4.60 3.17 20.16
CA PHE A 197 3.32 2.49 19.93
C PHE A 197 3.47 1.27 19.03
N ALA A 198 4.17 1.39 17.90
CA ALA A 198 4.34 0.29 16.94
C ALA A 198 5.00 -0.93 17.59
N GLN A 199 6.03 -0.72 18.42
CA GLN A 199 6.71 -1.79 19.15
C GLN A 199 5.79 -2.45 20.18
N ALA A 200 5.10 -1.66 21.01
CA ALA A 200 4.18 -2.19 22.01
C ALA A 200 3.03 -2.97 21.36
N TYR A 201 2.48 -2.45 20.27
CA TYR A 201 1.37 -3.07 19.55
C TYR A 201 1.77 -4.38 18.86
N GLN A 202 2.97 -4.43 18.26
CA GLN A 202 3.53 -5.67 17.71
C GLN A 202 3.76 -6.72 18.79
N GLN A 203 4.37 -6.34 19.92
CA GLN A 203 4.61 -7.27 21.03
C GLN A 203 3.29 -7.84 21.57
N ALA A 204 2.28 -6.98 21.72
CA ALA A 204 0.94 -7.38 22.13
C ALA A 204 0.28 -8.37 21.15
N TYR A 205 0.43 -8.13 19.85
CA TYR A 205 -0.04 -9.04 18.81
C TYR A 205 0.67 -10.40 18.86
N MET A 206 1.98 -10.40 19.03
CA MET A 206 2.78 -11.63 19.15
C MET A 206 2.38 -12.46 20.37
N LEU A 207 2.14 -11.80 21.52
CA LEU A 207 1.68 -12.46 22.74
C LEU A 207 0.33 -13.16 22.52
N LEU A 208 -0.61 -12.47 21.86
CA LEU A 208 -1.90 -13.04 21.47
C LEU A 208 -1.72 -14.25 20.55
N CYS A 209 -0.88 -14.13 19.51
CA CYS A 209 -0.63 -15.22 18.58
C CYS A 209 -0.02 -16.46 19.24
N GLN A 210 0.92 -16.28 20.17
CA GLN A 210 1.66 -17.38 20.78
C GLN A 210 0.95 -18.00 21.97
N HIS A 211 0.27 -17.19 22.78
CA HIS A 211 -0.25 -17.59 24.09
C HIS A 211 -1.77 -17.43 24.22
N ASN A 212 -2.45 -17.00 23.16
CA ASN A 212 -3.87 -16.68 23.15
C ASN A 212 -4.28 -15.59 24.17
N ASP A 213 -3.32 -14.80 24.66
CA ASP A 213 -3.56 -13.68 25.58
C ASP A 213 -3.75 -12.38 24.79
N CYS A 214 -4.99 -11.93 24.72
CA CYS A 214 -5.36 -10.71 24.00
C CYS A 214 -5.39 -9.44 24.86
N SER A 215 -5.09 -9.55 26.17
CA SER A 215 -5.30 -8.46 27.13
C SER A 215 -4.55 -7.19 26.74
N GLU A 216 -3.27 -7.33 26.44
CA GLU A 216 -2.41 -6.22 26.05
C GLU A 216 -2.76 -5.68 24.66
N PHE A 217 -3.15 -6.55 23.73
CA PHE A 217 -3.54 -6.14 22.37
C PHE A 217 -4.84 -5.32 22.37
N VAL A 218 -5.81 -5.75 23.18
CA VAL A 218 -7.05 -5.00 23.45
C VAL A 218 -6.71 -3.64 24.06
N ARG A 219 -5.84 -3.61 25.09
CA ARG A 219 -5.45 -2.35 25.77
C ARG A 219 -4.82 -1.34 24.80
N GLN A 220 -3.88 -1.77 23.97
CA GLN A 220 -3.21 -0.90 23.00
C GLN A 220 -4.19 -0.38 21.93
N THR A 221 -5.10 -1.24 21.46
CA THR A 221 -6.16 -0.84 20.52
C THR A 221 -7.07 0.21 21.16
N SER A 222 -7.51 0.01 22.40
CA SER A 222 -8.36 0.96 23.13
C SER A 222 -7.68 2.32 23.27
N ILE A 223 -6.39 2.36 23.64
CA ILE A 223 -5.61 3.61 23.74
C ILE A 223 -5.57 4.33 22.40
N PHE A 224 -5.36 3.60 21.29
CA PHE A 224 -5.37 4.19 19.96
C PHE A 224 -6.75 4.79 19.61
N LEU A 225 -7.83 4.06 19.89
CA LEU A 225 -9.20 4.53 19.66
C LEU A 225 -9.54 5.75 20.52
N GLU A 226 -9.19 5.76 21.82
CA GLU A 226 -9.39 6.89 22.72
C GLU A 226 -8.73 8.18 22.20
N ARG A 227 -7.49 8.07 21.69
CA ARG A 227 -6.79 9.19 21.04
C ARG A 227 -7.39 9.63 19.70
N SER A 228 -8.36 8.88 19.18
CA SER A 228 -8.96 9.04 17.86
C SER A 228 -10.48 9.24 17.92
N GLY A 229 -10.98 9.79 19.04
CA GLY A 229 -12.39 10.09 19.26
C GLY A 229 -13.20 8.95 19.91
N GLY A 230 -12.52 7.94 20.45
CA GLY A 230 -13.14 6.85 21.21
C GLY A 230 -13.68 5.69 20.38
N ALA A 231 -14.03 4.61 21.07
CA ALA A 231 -14.74 3.48 20.49
C ALA A 231 -16.25 3.75 20.45
N LEU A 232 -16.91 3.29 19.38
CA LEU A 232 -18.29 3.65 19.06
C LEU A 232 -19.36 2.84 19.81
N TRP A 233 -19.38 2.91 21.14
CA TRP A 233 -20.26 2.09 21.99
C TRP A 233 -21.47 2.83 22.58
N HIS A 234 -21.43 4.17 22.64
CA HIS A 234 -22.34 4.96 23.47
C HIS A 234 -23.20 5.95 22.66
N ASN A 235 -24.16 5.41 21.90
CA ASN A 235 -25.21 6.18 21.21
C ASN A 235 -24.71 7.26 20.21
N GLU A 236 -23.51 7.07 19.66
CA GLU A 236 -22.99 7.99 18.65
C GLU A 236 -23.70 7.78 17.31
N SER A 237 -24.19 8.88 16.73
CA SER A 237 -24.75 8.92 15.38
C SER A 237 -23.68 9.33 14.38
N LEU A 238 -23.40 8.47 13.41
CA LEU A 238 -22.49 8.79 12.29
C LEU A 238 -23.31 9.18 11.06
N ASN A 239 -22.95 10.31 10.45
CA ASN A 239 -23.51 10.69 9.16
C ASN A 239 -22.86 9.85 8.05
N LEU A 240 -23.53 8.78 7.63
CA LEU A 240 -23.04 7.88 6.59
C LEU A 240 -22.92 8.54 5.20
N ALA A 241 -23.60 9.66 4.96
CA ALA A 241 -23.49 10.40 3.69
C ALA A 241 -22.15 11.15 3.55
N ALA A 242 -21.39 11.31 4.64
CA ALA A 242 -20.03 11.88 4.62
C ALA A 242 -18.92 10.81 4.49
N VAL A 243 -19.30 9.55 4.27
CA VAL A 243 -18.40 8.37 4.30
C VAL A 243 -18.24 7.73 2.90
N ALA A 244 -18.98 8.19 1.90
CA ALA A 244 -18.93 7.76 0.50
C ALA A 244 -18.09 8.71 -0.35
#